data_AF-H1KSV2-F1
#
_entry.id   AF-H1KSV2-F1
#
_cell.length_a   1.000
_cell.length_b   1.000
_cell.length_c   1.000
_cell.angle_alpha   90.00
_cell.angle_beta   90.00
_cell.angle_gamma   90.00
#
_symmetry.space_group_name_H-M   'P 1'
#
loop_
_entity.id
_entity.type
_entity.pdbx_description
1 polymer ?
#
loop_
_entity_poly.entity_id
_entity_poly.type
_entity_poly.pdbx_seq_one_letter_code
_entity_poly.pdbx_strand_id
1 'polypeptide(L)'
;MSADGLPPAWPDALLFAAEPVLGRLARLARALRHPKRALPILSARLSGRRLRAAQAFVALVGAHHHLDRPRIIPPPSEPHAALAAAGIERVVTDATGAIRITADGPPIVLLTSDGQHIAAGAAAAIAAAFADPDRHAIYGDALFSHVAHGPWLPLLRPAFDRDYLRTVDYLGPVIALRRASVIGLDAVPGAAALDLTLAIAHCFGTGAVCHLPRVLSFGRFDEGGEGRAARREAVRRDLDRAGEGGTPVLVGQDGVIRLDRPLPEPRPLVSLIVPTRDRLDLLQPCIESLRHRTDWPAKEILICDNDSRDPETLAYFRTLEAEGAARVVACPGPFDFAAINNRVAAQARGRLLAFINNDVEAEAPDWLERMVREALRPEIGAVGARLVDGEGRIQHGGIVLGTGGLVTHGHRHFAGDAAGYLGALRATRSVSAVTAACLVIEAVKFSRVGGFDSLTFAIDFNDVDLCLRLNAVGLRTLYVGGARLHHRESASRRPSPAAAARHRAEVEALKKRWGPLLAQDPHYHPGFDPDLSTHLRLRRGWTGLEPAEPR
;
A
#
# COMPACT_ATOMS: atom_id res chain seq x y z
N MET A 1 25.19 -5.86 -24.28
CA MET A 1 24.22 -4.75 -24.30
C MET A 1 22.86 -5.37 -24.58
N SER A 2 21.91 -5.29 -23.63
CA SER A 2 20.54 -5.73 -23.88
C SER A 2 19.93 -4.89 -25.00
N ALA A 3 19.03 -5.48 -25.79
CA ALA A 3 18.41 -4.83 -26.94
C ALA A 3 17.62 -3.54 -26.60
N ASP A 4 17.43 -3.25 -25.31
CA ASP A 4 16.67 -2.09 -24.82
C ASP A 4 17.53 -0.94 -24.28
N GLY A 5 18.87 -1.02 -24.32
CA GLY A 5 19.75 0.10 -23.92
C GLY A 5 19.61 0.58 -22.46
N LEU A 6 18.85 -0.14 -21.62
CA LEU A 6 18.65 0.19 -20.22
C LEU A 6 19.74 -0.48 -19.36
N PRO A 7 20.31 0.22 -18.36
CA PRO A 7 21.23 -0.39 -17.40
C PRO A 7 20.54 -1.58 -16.69
N PRO A 8 21.29 -2.61 -16.27
CA PRO A 8 20.71 -3.78 -15.61
C PRO A 8 19.89 -3.34 -14.40
N ALA A 9 18.57 -3.58 -14.47
CA ALA A 9 17.62 -3.09 -13.49
C ALA A 9 17.72 -3.93 -12.22
N TRP A 10 17.82 -3.26 -11.07
CA TRP A 10 17.57 -3.90 -9.78
C TRP A 10 16.17 -4.53 -9.80
N PRO A 11 15.94 -5.65 -9.11
CA PRO A 11 14.59 -6.12 -8.84
C PRO A 11 13.72 -4.97 -8.32
N ASP A 12 12.50 -4.81 -8.81
CA ASP A 12 11.64 -3.66 -8.46
C ASP A 12 11.43 -3.52 -6.94
N ALA A 13 11.33 -4.68 -6.26
CA ALA A 13 11.25 -4.77 -4.82
C ALA A 13 12.47 -4.21 -4.08
N LEU A 14 13.59 -3.95 -4.77
CA LEU A 14 14.83 -3.39 -4.21
C LEU A 14 15.07 -1.92 -4.61
N LEU A 15 14.23 -1.31 -5.44
CA LEU A 15 14.39 0.08 -5.88
C LEU A 15 14.47 1.06 -4.69
N PHE A 16 13.77 0.76 -3.60
CA PHE A 16 13.83 1.54 -2.36
C PHE A 16 15.23 1.64 -1.74
N ALA A 17 16.11 0.66 -2.03
CA ALA A 17 17.46 0.62 -1.50
C ALA A 17 18.47 1.46 -2.31
N ALA A 18 18.09 1.84 -3.52
CA ALA A 18 18.86 2.75 -4.37
C ALA A 18 18.50 4.24 -4.14
N GLU A 19 17.45 4.53 -3.36
CA GLU A 19 17.04 5.91 -3.09
C GLU A 19 18.13 6.69 -2.33
N PRO A 20 18.53 7.88 -2.82
CA PRO A 20 19.62 8.64 -2.22
C PRO A 20 19.27 9.08 -0.79
N VAL A 21 20.19 8.83 0.14
CA VAL A 21 20.03 9.24 1.54
C VAL A 21 20.48 10.67 1.73
N LEU A 22 19.59 11.53 2.22
CA LEU A 22 20.00 12.86 2.68
C LEU A 22 21.03 12.74 3.81
N GLY A 23 22.26 13.16 3.51
CA GLY A 23 23.35 13.24 4.47
C GLY A 23 22.98 14.07 5.71
N ARG A 24 23.71 13.88 6.82
CA ARG A 24 23.46 14.60 8.09
C ARG A 24 23.46 16.13 7.90
N LEU A 25 24.38 16.65 7.09
CA LEU A 25 24.46 18.07 6.74
C LEU A 25 23.25 18.57 5.94
N ALA A 26 22.76 17.78 4.97
CA ALA A 26 21.59 18.15 4.18
C ALA A 26 20.31 18.21 5.02
N ARG A 27 20.15 17.25 5.95
CA ARG A 27 19.05 17.26 6.94
C ARG A 27 19.14 18.45 7.88
N LEU A 28 20.33 18.77 8.37
CA LEU A 28 20.56 19.95 9.20
C LEU A 28 20.23 21.24 8.43
N ALA A 29 20.71 21.38 7.20
CA ALA A 29 20.41 22.52 6.34
C ALA A 29 18.90 22.68 6.11
N ARG A 30 18.17 21.58 5.86
CA ARG A 30 16.71 21.60 5.72
C ARG A 30 16.01 22.02 7.02
N ALA A 31 16.47 21.52 8.17
CA ALA A 31 15.95 21.95 9.46
C ALA A 31 16.22 23.45 9.72
N LEU A 32 17.41 23.95 9.37
CA LEU A 32 17.81 25.35 9.51
C LEU A 32 17.01 26.30 8.61
N ARG A 33 16.51 25.83 7.46
CA ARG A 33 15.58 26.59 6.60
C ARG A 33 14.20 26.81 7.23
N HIS A 34 13.88 26.08 8.31
CA HIS A 34 12.58 26.14 8.97
C HIS A 34 12.72 26.34 10.50
N PRO A 35 13.33 27.44 10.97
CA PRO A 35 13.67 27.63 12.38
C PRO A 35 12.43 27.61 13.30
N LYS A 36 11.29 28.13 12.81
CA LYS A 36 10.01 28.12 13.54
C LYS A 36 9.47 26.71 13.81
N ARG A 37 9.78 25.73 12.95
CA ARG A 37 9.42 24.31 13.16
C ARG A 37 10.51 23.55 13.92
N ALA A 38 11.78 23.90 13.74
CA ALA A 38 12.91 23.23 14.38
C ALA A 38 13.01 23.50 15.90
N LEU A 39 12.74 24.74 16.35
CA LEU A 39 12.85 25.11 17.77
C LEU A 39 11.90 24.31 18.70
N PRO A 40 10.60 24.16 18.38
CA PRO A 40 9.70 23.31 19.18
C PRO A 40 10.13 21.84 19.22
N ILE A 41 10.74 21.32 18.15
CA ILE A 41 11.25 19.94 18.10
C ILE A 41 12.40 19.75 19.08
N LEU A 42 13.33 20.71 19.11
CA LEU A 42 14.45 20.68 20.05
C LEU A 42 13.94 20.77 21.50
N SER A 43 13.02 21.69 21.78
CA SER A 43 12.37 21.83 23.09
C SER A 43 11.64 20.53 23.52
N ALA A 44 10.89 19.90 22.62
CA ALA A 44 10.24 18.61 22.87
C ALA A 44 11.27 17.52 23.22
N ARG A 45 12.42 17.49 22.53
CA ARG A 45 13.50 16.54 22.79
C ARG A 45 14.14 16.76 24.17
N LEU A 46 14.42 18.01 24.52
CA LEU A 46 15.01 18.39 25.81
C LEU A 46 14.05 18.15 26.99
N SER A 47 12.75 18.33 26.77
CA SER A 47 11.69 18.04 27.77
C SER A 47 11.32 16.55 27.88
N GLY A 48 12.17 15.64 27.41
CA GLY A 48 11.96 14.19 27.54
C GLY A 48 10.94 13.58 26.55
N ARG A 49 10.25 14.38 25.74
CA ARG A 49 9.29 13.91 24.71
C ARG A 49 10.01 13.45 23.44
N ARG A 50 10.94 12.50 23.60
CA ARG A 50 11.87 12.04 22.56
C ARG A 50 11.17 11.48 21.32
N LEU A 51 10.10 10.70 21.49
CA LEU A 51 9.35 10.09 20.39
C LEU A 51 8.65 11.16 19.52
N ARG A 52 7.90 12.06 20.17
CA ARG A 52 7.22 13.18 19.49
C ARG A 52 8.22 14.07 18.75
N ALA A 53 9.37 14.36 19.37
CA ALA A 53 10.43 15.12 18.73
C ALA A 53 11.02 14.39 17.51
N ALA A 54 11.22 13.07 17.59
CA ALA A 54 11.72 12.27 16.47
C ALA A 54 10.75 12.29 15.28
N GLN A 55 9.47 12.03 15.52
CA GLN A 55 8.43 12.07 14.48
C GLN A 55 8.33 13.47 13.84
N ALA A 56 8.32 14.53 14.66
CA ALA A 56 8.26 15.90 14.17
C ALA A 56 9.52 16.30 13.38
N PHE A 57 10.70 15.79 13.77
CA PHE A 57 11.93 15.97 13.01
C PHE A 57 11.87 15.29 11.65
N VAL A 58 11.40 14.04 11.58
CA VAL A 58 11.17 13.33 10.31
C VAL A 58 10.20 14.10 9.41
N ALA A 59 9.08 14.59 9.96
CA ALA A 59 8.14 15.42 9.21
C ALA A 59 8.80 16.71 8.66
N LEU A 60 9.78 17.26 9.37
CA LEU A 60 10.51 18.45 8.95
C LEU A 60 11.50 18.17 7.81
N VAL A 61 12.31 17.11 7.94
CA VAL A 61 13.44 16.86 7.02
C VAL A 61 13.11 15.89 5.88
N GLY A 62 11.98 15.18 5.95
CA GLY A 62 11.62 14.10 5.05
C GLY A 62 11.98 12.72 5.62
N ALA A 63 11.16 11.73 5.29
CA ALA A 63 11.31 10.33 5.67
C ALA A 63 12.07 9.56 4.58
N HIS A 64 12.94 8.63 5.00
CA HIS A 64 13.71 7.75 4.10
C HIS A 64 13.93 6.38 4.75
N HIS A 65 13.93 5.31 3.96
CA HIS A 65 14.14 3.92 4.41
C HIS A 65 15.50 3.66 5.07
N HIS A 66 16.41 4.63 5.04
CA HIS A 66 17.79 4.49 5.50
C HIS A 66 18.10 5.39 6.70
N LEU A 67 17.07 5.97 7.33
CA LEU A 67 17.24 6.83 8.50
C LEU A 67 17.76 6.06 9.73
N ASP A 68 17.45 4.78 9.85
CA ASP A 68 17.93 3.91 10.93
C ASP A 68 18.21 2.49 10.41
N ARG A 69 19.48 2.19 10.11
CA ARG A 69 19.91 0.85 9.66
C ARG A 69 20.69 0.18 10.81
N PRO A 70 20.10 -0.77 11.56
CA PRO A 70 20.88 -1.57 12.48
C PRO A 70 21.93 -2.37 11.69
N ARG A 71 23.08 -2.64 12.30
CA ARG A 71 24.09 -3.54 11.72
C ARG A 71 23.56 -4.97 11.83
N ILE A 72 23.00 -5.49 10.75
CA ILE A 72 22.49 -6.86 10.67
C ILE A 72 23.65 -7.79 10.28
N ILE A 73 23.79 -8.89 11.01
CA ILE A 73 24.72 -9.98 10.69
C ILE A 73 23.87 -11.13 10.13
N PRO A 74 24.20 -11.68 8.95
CA PRO A 74 23.47 -12.80 8.40
C PRO A 74 23.62 -14.02 9.32
N PRO A 75 22.58 -14.86 9.45
CA PRO A 75 22.69 -16.10 10.21
C PRO A 75 23.64 -17.10 9.53
N PRO A 76 24.06 -18.16 10.23
CA PRO A 76 24.69 -19.31 9.60
C PRO A 76 23.79 -19.91 8.51
N SER A 77 24.40 -20.54 7.50
CA SER A 77 23.66 -21.29 6.49
C SER A 77 23.14 -22.61 7.07
N GLU A 78 21.90 -22.94 6.72
CA GLU A 78 21.29 -24.24 7.01
C GLU A 78 22.02 -25.36 6.23
N PRO A 79 22.49 -26.43 6.89
CA PRO A 79 23.12 -27.56 6.21
C PRO A 79 22.14 -28.29 5.28
N HIS A 80 22.62 -28.81 4.16
CA HIS A 80 21.78 -29.59 3.24
C HIS A 80 21.14 -30.82 3.91
N ALA A 81 21.86 -31.48 4.82
CA ALA A 81 21.34 -32.60 5.59
C ALA A 81 20.15 -32.21 6.50
N ALA A 82 20.10 -30.97 7.00
CA ALA A 82 18.99 -30.49 7.82
C ALA A 82 17.72 -30.26 6.99
N LEU A 83 17.87 -29.76 5.75
CA LEU A 83 16.76 -29.67 4.79
C LEU A 83 16.19 -31.06 4.46
N ALA A 84 17.06 -32.02 4.14
CA ALA A 84 16.65 -33.38 3.84
C ALA A 84 15.94 -34.05 5.03
N ALA A 85 16.47 -33.88 6.25
CA ALA A 85 15.85 -34.40 7.47
C ALA A 85 14.48 -33.77 7.77
N ALA A 86 14.25 -32.52 7.33
CA ALA A 86 12.97 -31.83 7.42
C ALA A 86 11.99 -32.19 6.27
N GLY A 87 12.35 -33.12 5.39
CA GLY A 87 11.52 -33.51 4.24
C GLY A 87 11.47 -32.44 3.15
N ILE A 88 12.54 -31.66 3.00
CA ILE A 88 12.65 -30.55 2.04
C ILE A 88 13.69 -30.90 0.96
N GLU A 89 13.27 -30.88 -0.31
CA GLU A 89 14.17 -30.88 -1.45
C GLU A 89 14.48 -29.44 -1.86
N ARG A 90 15.76 -29.09 -1.96
CA ARG A 90 16.19 -27.80 -2.50
C ARG A 90 16.33 -27.89 -4.01
N VAL A 91 15.56 -27.09 -4.75
CA VAL A 91 15.59 -27.01 -6.22
C VAL A 91 16.10 -25.62 -6.62
N VAL A 92 17.20 -25.59 -7.39
CA VAL A 92 17.83 -24.35 -7.87
C VAL A 92 17.43 -24.10 -9.31
N THR A 93 17.09 -22.86 -9.66
CA THR A 93 16.91 -22.44 -11.06
C THR A 93 18.20 -22.66 -11.84
N ASP A 94 18.11 -23.26 -13.04
CA ASP A 94 19.27 -23.42 -13.91
C ASP A 94 19.69 -22.09 -14.58
N ALA A 95 20.74 -22.13 -15.40
CA ALA A 95 21.25 -20.94 -16.10
C ALA A 95 20.25 -20.29 -17.08
N THR A 96 19.19 -21.02 -17.47
CA THR A 96 18.09 -20.51 -18.32
C THR A 96 16.91 -19.99 -17.49
N GLY A 97 16.99 -20.10 -16.16
CA GLY A 97 15.91 -19.76 -15.24
C GLY A 97 14.84 -20.85 -15.13
N ALA A 98 15.02 -22.01 -15.77
CA ALA A 98 14.08 -23.12 -15.70
C ALA A 98 14.25 -23.91 -14.39
N ILE A 99 13.19 -24.59 -13.99
CA ILE A 99 13.17 -25.50 -12.84
C ILE A 99 12.61 -26.85 -13.25
N ARG A 100 13.05 -27.92 -12.57
CA ARG A 100 12.50 -29.26 -12.76
C ARG A 100 12.10 -29.84 -11.42
N ILE A 101 10.83 -30.20 -11.29
CA ILE A 101 10.27 -30.85 -10.10
C ILE A 101 9.76 -32.23 -10.53
N THR A 102 10.35 -33.29 -9.97
CA THR A 102 9.93 -34.67 -10.23
C THR A 102 8.78 -35.09 -9.31
N ALA A 103 8.04 -36.12 -9.72
CA ALA A 103 7.00 -36.73 -8.88
C ALA A 103 7.61 -37.38 -7.63
N ASP A 104 8.73 -38.06 -7.80
CA ASP A 104 9.49 -38.65 -6.70
C ASP A 104 10.27 -37.58 -5.94
N GLY A 105 10.22 -37.64 -4.62
CA GLY A 105 11.01 -36.77 -3.74
C GLY A 105 10.31 -36.39 -2.44
N PRO A 106 10.99 -35.64 -1.56
CA PRO A 106 10.43 -35.12 -0.32
C PRO A 106 9.16 -34.26 -0.55
N PRO A 107 8.21 -34.23 0.40
CA PRO A 107 6.90 -33.58 0.21
C PRO A 107 6.98 -32.05 0.03
N ILE A 108 8.09 -31.43 0.42
CA ILE A 108 8.30 -29.97 0.30
C ILE A 108 9.40 -29.71 -0.74
N VAL A 109 9.13 -28.79 -1.65
CA VAL A 109 10.10 -28.25 -2.62
C VAL A 109 10.48 -26.85 -2.18
N LEU A 110 11.75 -26.59 -1.90
CA LEU A 110 12.29 -25.27 -1.64
C LEU A 110 12.96 -24.74 -2.91
N LEU A 111 12.25 -23.88 -3.62
CA LEU A 111 12.80 -23.16 -4.76
C LEU A 111 13.78 -22.10 -4.27
N THR A 112 14.89 -21.95 -4.98
CA THR A 112 15.93 -20.97 -4.71
C THR A 112 16.59 -20.54 -6.02
N SER A 113 17.10 -19.32 -6.06
CA SER A 113 18.08 -18.92 -7.08
C SER A 113 19.49 -19.22 -6.63
N ASP A 114 20.43 -19.18 -7.57
CA ASP A 114 21.86 -19.30 -7.28
C ASP A 114 22.34 -18.16 -6.35
N GLY A 115 23.37 -18.42 -5.55
CA GLY A 115 23.94 -17.44 -4.59
C GLY A 115 23.07 -17.14 -3.36
N GLN A 116 21.89 -17.74 -3.24
CA GLN A 116 21.06 -17.66 -2.02
C GLN A 116 21.44 -18.74 -1.02
N HIS A 117 21.49 -18.36 0.24
CA HIS A 117 21.70 -19.24 1.39
C HIS A 117 20.42 -19.35 2.18
N ILE A 118 20.14 -20.55 2.70
CA ILE A 118 19.01 -20.78 3.60
C ILE A 118 19.47 -20.46 5.01
N ALA A 119 18.69 -19.67 5.75
CA ALA A 119 19.01 -19.27 7.11
C ALA A 119 18.89 -20.46 8.08
N ALA A 120 19.80 -20.58 9.05
CA ALA A 120 19.70 -21.59 10.10
C ALA A 120 18.35 -21.51 10.86
N GLY A 121 17.73 -22.67 11.05
CA GLY A 121 16.39 -22.82 11.63
C GLY A 121 15.24 -22.63 10.63
N ALA A 122 15.51 -22.28 9.37
CA ALA A 122 14.47 -22.13 8.36
C ALA A 122 13.85 -23.48 7.98
N ALA A 123 14.64 -24.56 7.92
CA ALA A 123 14.14 -25.89 7.56
C ALA A 123 13.04 -26.35 8.53
N ALA A 124 13.31 -26.24 9.84
CA ALA A 124 12.36 -26.61 10.89
C ALA A 124 11.09 -25.74 10.86
N ALA A 125 11.24 -24.43 10.65
CA ALA A 125 10.10 -23.52 10.57
C ALA A 125 9.22 -23.76 9.34
N ILE A 126 9.83 -24.03 8.18
CA ILE A 126 9.10 -24.37 6.95
C ILE A 126 8.33 -25.68 7.15
N ALA A 127 8.99 -26.73 7.67
CA ALA A 127 8.33 -28.01 7.92
C ALA A 127 7.18 -27.89 8.93
N ALA A 128 7.39 -27.15 10.03
CA ALA A 128 6.34 -26.88 11.02
C ALA A 128 5.17 -26.11 10.41
N ALA A 129 5.44 -25.17 9.52
CA ALA A 129 4.40 -24.41 8.86
C ALA A 129 3.58 -25.28 7.89
N PHE A 130 4.18 -26.24 7.19
CA PHE A 130 3.46 -27.19 6.31
C PHE A 130 2.71 -28.31 7.04
N ALA A 131 2.81 -28.37 8.38
CA ALA A 131 1.95 -29.25 9.19
C ALA A 131 0.46 -28.90 9.03
N ASP A 132 0.17 -27.64 8.69
CA ASP A 132 -1.14 -27.21 8.22
C ASP A 132 -1.37 -27.70 6.77
N PRO A 133 -2.34 -28.62 6.53
CA PRO A 133 -2.57 -29.19 5.22
C PRO A 133 -3.07 -28.16 4.20
N ASP A 134 -3.71 -27.09 4.65
CA ASP A 134 -4.29 -26.03 3.80
C ASP A 134 -3.22 -25.06 3.28
N ARG A 135 -1.96 -25.21 3.73
CA ARG A 135 -0.82 -24.45 3.21
C ARG A 135 -0.17 -25.17 2.05
N HIS A 136 -0.06 -24.46 0.94
CA HIS A 136 0.50 -24.97 -0.32
C HIS A 136 1.76 -24.20 -0.73
N ALA A 137 1.91 -22.96 -0.31
CA ALA A 137 3.12 -22.17 -0.50
C ALA A 137 3.47 -21.39 0.77
N ILE A 138 4.75 -21.33 1.10
CA ILE A 138 5.30 -20.60 2.22
C ILE A 138 6.48 -19.77 1.74
N TYR A 139 6.43 -18.47 1.99
CA TYR A 139 7.56 -17.56 1.81
C TYR A 139 7.86 -16.86 3.13
N GLY A 140 9.04 -16.26 3.23
CA GLY A 140 9.42 -15.51 4.42
C GLY A 140 10.26 -14.30 4.07
N ASP A 141 10.87 -13.70 5.08
CA ASP A 141 11.74 -12.54 4.91
C ASP A 141 13.12 -12.97 4.40
N ALA A 142 13.89 -12.00 3.91
CA ALA A 142 15.25 -12.24 3.45
C ALA A 142 16.20 -11.14 3.89
N LEU A 143 17.49 -11.45 3.95
CA LEU A 143 18.55 -10.45 4.03
C LEU A 143 19.29 -10.38 2.70
N PHE A 144 19.54 -9.17 2.21
CA PHE A 144 20.33 -8.99 1.00
C PHE A 144 21.50 -8.05 1.22
N SER A 145 22.56 -8.27 0.44
CA SER A 145 23.66 -7.31 0.31
C SER A 145 23.94 -7.02 -1.16
N HIS A 146 24.15 -5.75 -1.48
CA HIS A 146 24.44 -5.28 -2.84
C HIS A 146 25.94 -5.24 -3.17
N VAL A 147 26.82 -5.20 -2.16
CA VAL A 147 28.28 -5.18 -2.38
C VAL A 147 28.96 -6.14 -1.43
N ALA A 148 30.10 -6.70 -1.84
CA ALA A 148 30.79 -7.78 -1.10
C ALA A 148 31.07 -7.45 0.38
N HIS A 149 31.20 -6.16 0.73
CA HIS A 149 31.44 -5.68 2.10
C HIS A 149 30.39 -4.65 2.56
N GLY A 150 29.19 -4.67 1.97
CA GLY A 150 28.11 -3.75 2.25
C GLY A 150 27.27 -4.15 3.46
N PRO A 151 26.44 -3.23 3.98
CA PRO A 151 25.47 -3.57 5.02
C PRO A 151 24.41 -4.52 4.46
N TRP A 152 24.02 -5.49 5.28
CA TRP A 152 22.85 -6.32 5.00
C TRP A 152 21.57 -5.53 5.24
N LEU A 153 20.66 -5.64 4.28
CA LEU A 153 19.37 -4.98 4.29
C LEU A 153 18.26 -6.02 4.41
N PRO A 154 17.25 -5.79 5.25
CA PRO A 154 16.14 -6.71 5.39
C PRO A 154 15.07 -6.47 4.31
N LEU A 155 14.51 -7.56 3.79
CA LEU A 155 13.31 -7.62 2.97
C LEU A 155 12.20 -8.25 3.81
N LEU A 156 11.42 -7.37 4.44
CA LEU A 156 10.34 -7.66 5.36
C LEU A 156 9.02 -7.65 4.60
N ARG A 157 8.50 -8.82 4.31
CA ARG A 157 7.37 -8.92 3.37
C ARG A 157 6.05 -8.80 4.12
N PRO A 158 5.01 -8.19 3.54
CA PRO A 158 3.68 -8.25 4.14
C PRO A 158 3.07 -9.64 3.99
N ALA A 159 1.88 -9.86 4.56
CA ALA A 159 1.05 -11.00 4.21
C ALA A 159 0.76 -11.07 2.70
N PHE A 160 0.38 -12.27 2.22
CA PHE A 160 0.23 -12.53 0.79
C PHE A 160 -0.83 -11.64 0.15
N ASP A 161 -0.47 -11.02 -0.96
CA ASP A 161 -1.35 -10.18 -1.75
C ASP A 161 -1.10 -10.42 -3.24
N ARG A 162 -2.06 -11.10 -3.88
CA ARG A 162 -2.01 -11.41 -5.31
C ARG A 162 -1.99 -10.15 -6.18
N ASP A 163 -2.68 -9.08 -5.80
CA ASP A 163 -2.71 -7.83 -6.57
C ASP A 163 -1.35 -7.12 -6.51
N TYR A 164 -0.73 -7.12 -5.33
CA TYR A 164 0.63 -6.61 -5.17
C TYR A 164 1.63 -7.45 -5.96
N LEU A 165 1.55 -8.78 -5.87
CA LEU A 165 2.45 -9.71 -6.54
C LEU A 165 2.37 -9.62 -8.07
N ARG A 166 1.16 -9.42 -8.62
CA ARG A 166 0.94 -9.15 -10.05
C ARG A 166 1.60 -7.85 -10.51
N THR A 167 1.78 -6.89 -9.60
CA THR A 167 2.29 -5.55 -9.90
C THR A 167 3.80 -5.47 -9.73
N VAL A 168 4.32 -6.05 -8.64
CA VAL A 168 5.73 -6.11 -8.27
C VAL A 168 6.01 -7.49 -7.68
N ASP A 169 7.04 -8.17 -8.18
CA ASP A 169 7.52 -9.39 -7.52
C ASP A 169 8.26 -9.02 -6.22
N TYR A 170 7.53 -9.10 -5.10
CA TYR A 170 8.05 -8.85 -3.77
C TYR A 170 8.44 -10.14 -3.03
N LEU A 171 8.13 -11.34 -3.56
CA LEU A 171 8.43 -12.61 -2.89
C LEU A 171 9.92 -12.91 -2.95
N GLY A 172 10.56 -12.63 -4.08
CA GLY A 172 11.95 -13.00 -4.30
C GLY A 172 12.15 -14.52 -4.40
N PRO A 173 13.40 -14.98 -4.47
CA PRO A 173 13.73 -16.26 -5.09
C PRO A 173 13.55 -17.48 -4.20
N VAL A 174 13.28 -17.30 -2.90
CA VAL A 174 13.17 -18.41 -1.96
C VAL A 174 11.72 -18.58 -1.53
N ILE A 175 11.12 -19.65 -2.02
CA ILE A 175 9.77 -20.06 -1.66
C ILE A 175 9.71 -21.58 -1.48
N ALA A 176 9.02 -22.00 -0.42
CA ALA A 176 8.74 -23.40 -0.15
C ALA A 176 7.34 -23.75 -0.66
N LEU A 177 7.21 -24.87 -1.36
CA LEU A 177 6.00 -25.30 -2.05
C LEU A 177 5.67 -26.73 -1.65
N ARG A 178 4.37 -27.03 -1.48
CA ARG A 178 3.90 -28.40 -1.34
C ARG A 178 4.09 -29.10 -2.68
N ARG A 179 4.90 -30.16 -2.73
CA ARG A 179 5.26 -30.86 -3.97
C ARG A 179 4.00 -31.28 -4.75
N ALA A 180 3.04 -31.91 -4.08
CA ALA A 180 1.81 -32.39 -4.69
C ALA A 180 0.98 -31.29 -5.39
N SER A 181 1.25 -30.01 -5.10
CA SER A 181 0.55 -28.87 -5.69
C SER A 181 1.22 -28.30 -6.93
N VAL A 182 2.46 -28.72 -7.21
CA VAL A 182 3.29 -28.18 -8.29
C VAL A 182 3.90 -29.24 -9.20
N ILE A 183 3.77 -30.54 -8.88
CA ILE A 183 4.15 -31.62 -9.79
C ILE A 183 3.40 -31.48 -11.11
N GLY A 184 4.13 -31.58 -12.23
CA GLY A 184 3.56 -31.53 -13.57
C GLY A 184 3.18 -30.13 -14.05
N LEU A 185 3.42 -29.10 -13.25
CA LEU A 185 3.27 -27.71 -13.70
C LEU A 185 4.57 -27.23 -14.35
N ASP A 186 4.47 -26.78 -15.60
CA ASP A 186 5.56 -26.04 -16.24
C ASP A 186 5.54 -24.60 -15.72
N ALA A 187 6.60 -24.20 -15.01
CA ALA A 187 6.79 -22.84 -14.52
C ALA A 187 7.44 -21.95 -15.58
N VAL A 188 7.12 -20.66 -15.60
CA VAL A 188 7.79 -19.69 -16.50
C VAL A 188 9.29 -19.59 -16.16
N PRO A 189 10.20 -19.91 -17.09
CA PRO A 189 11.63 -19.75 -16.86
C PRO A 189 11.99 -18.31 -16.52
N GLY A 190 12.75 -18.13 -15.43
CA GLY A 190 13.11 -16.82 -14.91
C GLY A 190 11.98 -16.09 -14.18
N ALA A 191 10.83 -16.72 -13.95
CA ALA A 191 9.76 -16.23 -13.08
C ALA A 191 9.03 -17.37 -12.32
N ALA A 192 9.77 -18.43 -11.99
CA ALA A 192 9.18 -19.68 -11.53
C ALA A 192 8.53 -19.56 -10.14
N ALA A 193 9.16 -18.85 -9.21
CA ALA A 193 8.62 -18.62 -7.88
C ALA A 193 7.30 -17.82 -7.97
N LEU A 194 7.30 -16.75 -8.77
CA LEU A 194 6.11 -15.96 -9.04
C LEU A 194 4.98 -16.78 -9.66
N ASP A 195 5.23 -17.45 -10.79
CA ASP A 195 4.19 -18.16 -11.56
C ASP A 195 3.56 -19.30 -10.75
N LEU A 196 4.37 -20.11 -10.06
CA LEU A 196 3.87 -21.20 -9.25
C LEU A 196 3.08 -20.70 -8.03
N THR A 197 3.48 -19.60 -7.41
CA THR A 197 2.71 -19.00 -6.31
C THR A 197 1.35 -18.50 -6.78
N LEU A 198 1.32 -17.83 -7.94
CA LEU A 198 0.09 -17.37 -8.57
C LEU A 198 -0.82 -18.56 -8.95
N ALA A 199 -0.25 -19.63 -9.48
CA ALA A 199 -0.97 -20.88 -9.76
C ALA A 199 -1.59 -21.49 -8.49
N ILE A 200 -0.82 -21.58 -7.41
CA ILE A 200 -1.29 -22.08 -6.12
C ILE A 200 -2.42 -21.21 -5.57
N ALA A 201 -2.25 -19.88 -5.58
CA ALA A 201 -3.27 -18.94 -5.11
C ALA A 201 -4.56 -19.04 -5.93
N HIS A 202 -4.48 -19.38 -7.21
CA HIS A 202 -5.64 -19.64 -8.05
C HIS A 202 -6.33 -20.97 -7.71
N CYS A 203 -5.58 -22.07 -7.61
CA CYS A 203 -6.14 -23.40 -7.40
C CYS A 203 -6.67 -23.63 -5.98
N PHE A 204 -5.99 -23.07 -4.97
CA PHE A 204 -6.25 -23.34 -3.55
C PHE A 204 -6.71 -22.10 -2.78
N GLY A 205 -6.83 -20.94 -3.46
CA GLY A 205 -7.18 -19.67 -2.84
C GLY A 205 -5.98 -18.94 -2.24
N THR A 206 -6.13 -17.64 -1.99
CA THR A 206 -5.04 -16.78 -1.48
C THR A 206 -4.59 -17.16 -0.07
N GLY A 207 -5.47 -17.79 0.73
CA GLY A 207 -5.15 -18.29 2.07
C GLY A 207 -4.16 -19.46 2.07
N ALA A 208 -4.00 -20.15 0.95
CA ALA A 208 -3.05 -21.26 0.80
C ALA A 208 -1.58 -20.81 0.69
N VAL A 209 -1.36 -19.50 0.50
CA VAL A 209 -0.03 -18.89 0.45
C VAL A 209 0.22 -18.14 1.76
N CYS A 210 1.18 -18.62 2.54
CA CYS A 210 1.46 -18.13 3.88
C CYS A 210 2.79 -17.38 3.94
N HIS A 211 2.78 -16.23 4.62
CA HIS A 211 4.00 -15.52 4.99
C HIS A 211 4.47 -15.98 6.37
N LEU A 212 5.74 -16.37 6.48
CA LEU A 212 6.44 -16.54 7.75
C LEU A 212 7.28 -15.28 8.03
N PRO A 213 6.93 -14.46 9.04
CA PRO A 213 7.60 -13.18 9.36
C PRO A 213 8.95 -13.39 10.07
N ARG A 214 9.84 -14.13 9.40
CA ARG A 214 11.22 -14.42 9.79
C ARG A 214 12.09 -14.54 8.55
N VAL A 215 13.38 -14.28 8.71
CA VAL A 215 14.40 -14.46 7.68
C VAL A 215 14.53 -15.96 7.39
N LEU A 216 14.15 -16.37 6.18
CA LEU A 216 14.34 -17.73 5.68
C LEU A 216 15.56 -17.86 4.77
N SER A 217 15.99 -16.75 4.17
CA SER A 217 17.14 -16.74 3.29
C SER A 217 17.96 -15.48 3.41
N PHE A 218 19.21 -15.58 2.96
CA PHE A 218 20.05 -14.44 2.76
C PHE A 218 20.96 -14.69 1.57
N GLY A 219 21.28 -13.64 0.84
CA GLY A 219 22.14 -13.78 -0.33
C GLY A 219 22.61 -12.45 -0.89
N ARG A 220 23.47 -12.56 -1.89
CA ARG A 220 23.83 -11.42 -2.72
C ARG A 220 22.99 -11.49 -3.98
N PHE A 221 22.46 -10.35 -4.38
CA PHE A 221 21.88 -10.22 -5.72
C PHE A 221 22.97 -9.63 -6.60
N ASP A 222 23.38 -10.41 -7.60
CA ASP A 222 24.07 -9.86 -8.75
C ASP A 222 23.04 -9.14 -9.64
N GLU A 223 23.54 -8.30 -10.54
CA GLU A 223 22.73 -7.64 -11.56
C GLU A 223 21.90 -8.68 -12.35
N GLY A 224 20.56 -8.53 -12.36
CA GLY A 224 19.66 -9.40 -13.13
C GLY A 224 18.60 -10.12 -12.28
N GLY A 225 17.62 -9.37 -11.76
CA GLY A 225 16.38 -9.98 -11.25
C GLY A 225 15.62 -10.77 -12.32
N GLU A 226 14.61 -11.52 -11.90
CA GLU A 226 13.65 -12.19 -12.79
C GLU A 226 13.30 -11.27 -13.98
N GLY A 227 13.58 -11.72 -15.21
CA GLY A 227 13.52 -10.87 -16.38
C GLY A 227 12.12 -10.25 -16.52
N ARG A 228 12.02 -8.94 -16.76
CA ARG A 228 10.73 -8.24 -16.92
C ARG A 228 9.76 -8.96 -17.87
N ALA A 229 10.28 -9.60 -18.92
CA ALA A 229 9.52 -10.43 -19.84
C ALA A 229 8.94 -11.70 -19.18
N ALA A 230 9.75 -12.43 -18.40
CA ALA A 230 9.31 -13.62 -17.67
C ALA A 230 8.23 -13.27 -16.63
N ARG A 231 8.41 -12.18 -15.89
CA ARG A 231 7.39 -11.68 -14.95
C ARG A 231 6.08 -11.34 -15.66
N ARG A 232 6.16 -10.60 -16.78
CA ARG A 232 4.98 -10.27 -17.59
C ARG A 232 4.25 -11.52 -18.05
N GLU A 233 4.98 -12.55 -18.46
CA GLU A 233 4.41 -13.83 -18.88
C GLU A 233 3.75 -14.59 -17.72
N ALA A 234 4.38 -14.65 -16.54
CA ALA A 234 3.79 -15.25 -15.34
C ALA A 234 2.46 -14.57 -14.96
N VAL A 235 2.42 -13.23 -15.02
CA VAL A 235 1.18 -12.46 -14.77
C VAL A 235 0.12 -12.72 -15.85
N ARG A 236 0.52 -12.82 -17.12
CA ARG A 236 -0.39 -13.18 -18.22
C ARG A 236 -1.03 -14.55 -18.01
N ARG A 237 -0.23 -15.57 -17.65
CA ARG A 237 -0.75 -16.92 -17.33
C ARG A 237 -1.69 -16.91 -16.13
N ASP A 238 -1.41 -16.09 -15.13
CA ASP A 238 -2.30 -15.95 -13.97
C ASP A 238 -3.63 -15.27 -14.31
N LEU A 239 -3.62 -14.31 -15.23
CA LEU A 239 -4.84 -13.72 -15.79
C LEU A 239 -5.63 -14.73 -16.62
N ASP A 240 -4.95 -15.53 -17.45
CA ASP A 240 -5.57 -16.63 -18.20
C ASP A 240 -6.28 -17.61 -17.25
N ARG A 241 -5.61 -18.05 -16.17
CA ARG A 241 -6.19 -18.90 -15.11
C ARG A 241 -7.43 -18.25 -14.48
N ALA A 242 -7.37 -16.94 -14.23
CA ALA A 242 -8.49 -16.19 -13.65
C ALA A 242 -9.65 -15.90 -14.62
N GLY A 243 -9.55 -16.30 -15.90
CA GLY A 243 -10.53 -15.94 -16.93
C GLY A 243 -10.43 -14.48 -17.38
N GLU A 244 -9.33 -13.80 -17.07
CA GLU A 244 -9.04 -12.39 -17.38
C GLU A 244 -8.00 -12.23 -18.52
N GLY A 245 -7.73 -13.28 -19.31
CA GLY A 245 -6.64 -13.34 -20.31
C GLY A 245 -6.62 -12.23 -21.38
N GLY A 246 -7.76 -11.59 -21.64
CA GLY A 246 -7.86 -10.42 -22.51
C GLY A 246 -7.34 -9.10 -21.91
N THR A 247 -6.94 -9.11 -20.64
CA THR A 247 -6.43 -7.93 -19.94
C THR A 247 -5.02 -7.56 -20.42
N PRO A 248 -4.81 -6.36 -20.99
CA PRO A 248 -3.48 -5.91 -21.36
C PRO A 248 -2.56 -5.78 -20.14
N VAL A 249 -1.38 -6.40 -20.24
CA VAL A 249 -0.31 -6.33 -19.23
C VAL A 249 0.79 -5.39 -19.72
N LEU A 250 0.83 -4.21 -19.12
CA LEU A 250 1.77 -3.14 -19.46
C LEU A 250 2.89 -3.08 -18.41
N VAL A 251 4.13 -2.99 -18.86
CA VAL A 251 5.30 -2.89 -17.98
C VAL A 251 5.81 -1.45 -18.05
N GLY A 252 5.76 -0.74 -16.93
CA GLY A 252 6.30 0.61 -16.83
C GLY A 252 7.83 0.64 -16.98
N GLN A 253 8.39 1.82 -17.24
CA GLN A 253 9.85 2.01 -17.27
C GLN A 253 10.51 1.68 -15.92
N ASP A 254 9.75 1.87 -14.84
CA ASP A 254 10.08 1.51 -13.47
C ASP A 254 9.87 0.02 -13.15
N GLY A 255 9.57 -0.80 -14.16
CA GLY A 255 9.29 -2.23 -14.04
C GLY A 255 7.86 -2.55 -13.58
N VAL A 256 7.19 -1.63 -12.90
CA VAL A 256 5.88 -1.88 -12.30
C VAL A 256 4.86 -2.31 -13.37
N ILE A 257 4.15 -3.40 -13.11
CA ILE A 257 3.13 -3.91 -14.02
C ILE A 257 1.80 -3.19 -13.77
N ARG A 258 1.21 -2.65 -14.84
CA ARG A 258 -0.16 -2.12 -14.86
C ARG A 258 -1.07 -3.09 -15.61
N LEU A 259 -2.23 -3.37 -15.02
CA LEU A 259 -3.26 -4.21 -15.61
C LEU A 259 -4.42 -3.35 -16.10
N ASP A 260 -4.62 -3.28 -17.42
CA ASP A 260 -5.67 -2.47 -18.03
C ASP A 260 -6.95 -3.28 -18.23
N ARG A 261 -7.51 -3.82 -17.14
CA ARG A 261 -8.77 -4.60 -17.16
C ARG A 261 -9.86 -3.93 -18.00
N PRO A 262 -10.69 -4.66 -18.74
CA PRO A 262 -11.75 -4.05 -19.54
C PRO A 262 -12.72 -3.28 -18.63
N LEU A 263 -13.14 -2.12 -19.10
CA LEU A 263 -14.18 -1.32 -18.47
C LEU A 263 -15.50 -1.54 -19.21
N PRO A 264 -16.65 -1.53 -18.51
CA PRO A 264 -17.93 -1.67 -19.17
C PRO A 264 -18.20 -0.47 -20.10
N GLU A 265 -18.82 -0.75 -21.24
CA GLU A 265 -19.37 0.25 -22.15
C GLU A 265 -20.91 0.17 -22.13
N PRO A 266 -21.62 1.31 -21.94
CA PRO A 266 -21.08 2.64 -21.70
C PRO A 266 -20.39 2.76 -20.34
N ARG A 267 -19.40 3.67 -20.25
CA ARG A 267 -18.70 4.00 -19.00
C ARG A 267 -19.71 4.40 -17.90
N PRO A 268 -19.62 3.81 -16.69
CA PRO A 268 -20.57 4.10 -15.63
C PRO A 268 -20.40 5.52 -15.10
N LEU A 269 -21.51 6.14 -14.73
CA LEU A 269 -21.50 7.45 -14.09
C LEU A 269 -20.79 7.37 -12.75
N VAL A 270 -19.86 8.30 -12.52
CA VAL A 270 -19.18 8.53 -11.24
C VAL A 270 -19.67 9.84 -10.64
N SER A 271 -20.15 9.81 -9.40
CA SER A 271 -20.48 11.03 -8.65
C SER A 271 -19.29 11.46 -7.80
N LEU A 272 -18.69 12.60 -8.15
CA LEU A 272 -17.59 13.22 -7.43
C LEU A 272 -18.17 14.09 -6.31
N ILE A 273 -18.05 13.66 -5.06
CA ILE A 273 -18.65 14.28 -3.88
C ILE A 273 -17.60 15.10 -3.15
N VAL A 274 -17.78 16.42 -3.11
CA VAL A 274 -16.80 17.39 -2.59
C VAL A 274 -17.43 18.22 -1.47
N PRO A 275 -17.21 17.88 -0.18
CA PRO A 275 -17.70 18.68 0.92
C PRO A 275 -16.87 19.95 1.10
N THR A 276 -17.54 21.08 1.33
CA THR A 276 -16.86 22.38 1.51
C THR A 276 -17.63 23.32 2.44
N ARG A 277 -16.91 24.31 2.97
CA ARG A 277 -17.44 25.50 3.63
C ARG A 277 -16.47 26.64 3.36
N ASP A 278 -16.91 27.63 2.59
CA ASP A 278 -16.10 28.75 2.13
C ASP A 278 -14.79 28.28 1.45
N ARG A 279 -13.70 29.06 1.60
CA ARG A 279 -12.35 28.74 1.13
C ARG A 279 -12.31 28.48 -0.36
N LEU A 280 -12.83 29.45 -1.14
CA LEU A 280 -12.75 29.45 -2.59
C LEU A 280 -11.32 29.22 -3.10
N ASP A 281 -10.31 29.71 -2.36
CA ASP A 281 -8.89 29.51 -2.63
C ASP A 281 -8.45 28.03 -2.69
N LEU A 282 -9.19 27.14 -2.04
CA LEU A 282 -8.99 25.68 -2.09
C LEU A 282 -9.96 25.03 -3.07
N LEU A 283 -11.24 25.40 -2.95
CA LEU A 283 -12.32 24.75 -3.70
C LEU A 283 -12.18 24.95 -5.20
N GLN A 284 -11.92 26.17 -5.67
CA GLN A 284 -11.86 26.44 -7.10
C GLN A 284 -10.77 25.61 -7.80
N PRO A 285 -9.50 25.58 -7.33
CA PRO A 285 -8.49 24.67 -7.87
C PRO A 285 -8.93 23.19 -7.92
N CYS A 286 -9.60 22.72 -6.86
CA CYS A 286 -10.13 21.35 -6.81
C CYS A 286 -11.16 21.11 -7.92
N ILE A 287 -12.21 21.93 -7.99
CA ILE A 287 -13.29 21.76 -8.98
C ILE A 287 -12.77 21.90 -10.42
N GLU A 288 -11.94 22.89 -10.71
CA GLU A 288 -11.36 23.05 -12.05
C GLU A 288 -10.47 21.86 -12.43
N SER A 289 -9.73 21.28 -11.46
CA SER A 289 -8.96 20.06 -11.68
C SER A 289 -9.86 18.85 -11.99
N LEU A 290 -10.98 18.69 -11.27
CA LEU A 290 -11.95 17.62 -11.53
C LEU A 290 -12.65 17.79 -12.89
N ARG A 291 -12.89 19.02 -13.34
CA ARG A 291 -13.49 19.31 -14.65
C ARG A 291 -12.52 19.05 -15.80
N HIS A 292 -11.31 19.59 -15.69
CA HIS A 292 -10.40 19.74 -16.83
C HIS A 292 -9.20 18.80 -16.82
N ARG A 293 -8.91 18.13 -15.69
CA ARG A 293 -7.80 17.17 -15.54
C ARG A 293 -8.30 15.80 -15.09
N THR A 294 -9.48 15.40 -15.57
CA THR A 294 -10.05 14.08 -15.32
C THR A 294 -10.70 13.57 -16.59
N ASP A 295 -10.11 12.57 -17.23
CA ASP A 295 -10.54 12.08 -18.56
C ASP A 295 -11.74 11.13 -18.51
N TRP A 296 -12.30 10.90 -17.32
CA TRP A 296 -13.51 10.09 -17.20
C TRP A 296 -14.73 10.84 -17.80
N PRO A 297 -15.40 10.28 -18.83
CA PRO A 297 -16.43 11.02 -19.54
C PRO A 297 -17.75 11.13 -18.77
N ALA A 298 -18.18 10.04 -18.13
CA ALA A 298 -19.44 9.97 -17.41
C ALA A 298 -19.22 10.35 -15.94
N LYS A 299 -19.16 11.66 -15.64
CA LYS A 299 -19.00 12.18 -14.27
C LYS A 299 -19.99 13.30 -13.96
N GLU A 300 -20.46 13.35 -12.72
CA GLU A 300 -21.15 14.50 -12.14
C GLU A 300 -20.36 15.01 -10.92
N ILE A 301 -20.37 16.32 -10.68
CA ILE A 301 -19.73 16.93 -9.52
C ILE A 301 -20.84 17.40 -8.55
N LEU A 302 -20.78 16.92 -7.31
CA LEU A 302 -21.69 17.26 -6.22
C LEU A 302 -20.93 18.01 -5.14
N ILE A 303 -21.18 19.31 -5.04
CA ILE A 303 -20.57 20.16 -4.00
C ILE A 303 -21.47 20.13 -2.78
N CYS A 304 -20.96 19.64 -1.64
CA CYS A 304 -21.72 19.59 -0.40
C CYS A 304 -21.46 20.88 0.38
N ASP A 305 -22.33 21.87 0.20
CA ASP A 305 -22.17 23.18 0.83
C ASP A 305 -22.64 23.14 2.29
N ASN A 306 -21.69 23.15 3.23
CA ASN A 306 -21.98 23.12 4.66
C ASN A 306 -22.11 24.54 5.24
N ASP A 307 -23.08 25.32 4.78
CA ASP A 307 -23.31 26.73 5.20
C ASP A 307 -22.15 27.69 4.85
N SER A 308 -21.72 27.73 3.58
CA SER A 308 -20.83 28.79 3.10
C SER A 308 -21.49 30.17 3.22
N ARG A 309 -20.70 31.17 3.62
CA ARG A 309 -21.12 32.57 3.83
C ARG A 309 -20.28 33.56 3.06
N ASP A 310 -19.10 33.15 2.59
CA ASP A 310 -18.22 33.97 1.78
C ASP A 310 -18.91 34.33 0.44
N PRO A 311 -19.10 35.64 0.14
CA PRO A 311 -19.74 36.08 -1.09
C PRO A 311 -19.06 35.56 -2.37
N GLU A 312 -17.73 35.41 -2.36
CA GLU A 312 -16.99 34.90 -3.52
C GLU A 312 -17.28 33.42 -3.75
N THR A 313 -17.25 32.62 -2.69
CA THR A 313 -17.64 31.19 -2.74
C THR A 313 -19.08 31.03 -3.26
N LEU A 314 -20.03 31.81 -2.75
CA LEU A 314 -21.43 31.76 -3.19
C LEU A 314 -21.61 32.22 -4.65
N ALA A 315 -20.81 33.19 -5.11
CA ALA A 315 -20.80 33.60 -6.51
C ALA A 315 -20.29 32.49 -7.42
N TYR A 316 -19.21 31.80 -7.02
CA TYR A 316 -18.67 30.66 -7.76
C TYR A 316 -19.67 29.51 -7.88
N PHE A 317 -20.42 29.19 -6.82
CA PHE A 317 -21.52 28.22 -6.88
C PHE A 317 -22.54 28.53 -7.97
N ARG A 318 -23.02 29.79 -8.03
CA ARG A 318 -23.98 30.21 -9.05
C ARG A 318 -23.43 30.06 -10.46
N THR A 319 -22.15 30.37 -10.67
CA THR A 319 -21.47 30.17 -11.95
C THR A 319 -21.46 28.68 -12.34
N LEU A 320 -21.05 27.79 -11.43
CA LEU A 320 -20.97 26.35 -11.71
C LEU A 320 -22.35 25.74 -12.04
N GLU A 321 -23.40 26.16 -11.35
CA GLU A 321 -24.76 25.69 -11.60
C GLU A 321 -25.29 26.22 -12.94
N ALA A 322 -25.05 27.49 -13.27
CA ALA A 322 -25.45 28.09 -14.55
C ALA A 322 -24.76 27.42 -15.75
N GLU A 323 -23.51 26.98 -15.58
CA GLU A 323 -22.76 26.22 -16.58
C GLU A 323 -23.15 24.73 -16.64
N GLY A 324 -23.95 24.24 -15.70
CA GLY A 324 -24.21 22.80 -15.53
C GLY A 324 -22.97 21.99 -15.16
N ALA A 325 -21.92 22.65 -14.67
CA ALA A 325 -20.62 22.06 -14.37
C ALA A 325 -20.61 21.29 -13.04
N ALA A 326 -21.41 21.72 -12.08
CA ALA A 326 -21.59 21.05 -10.80
C ALA A 326 -22.99 21.32 -10.25
N ARG A 327 -23.44 20.44 -9.34
CA ARG A 327 -24.66 20.64 -8.56
C ARG A 327 -24.28 20.92 -7.11
N VAL A 328 -24.81 22.01 -6.56
CA VAL A 328 -24.57 22.37 -5.16
C VAL A 328 -25.69 21.82 -4.29
N VAL A 329 -25.33 21.11 -3.23
CA VAL A 329 -26.27 20.47 -2.30
C VAL A 329 -26.08 21.08 -0.92
N ALA A 330 -27.07 21.85 -0.48
CA ALA A 330 -27.07 22.49 0.83
C ALA A 330 -27.06 21.43 1.95
N CYS A 331 -26.09 21.57 2.85
CA CYS A 331 -25.87 20.69 3.98
C CYS A 331 -25.73 21.48 5.28
N PRO A 332 -26.77 22.20 5.72
CA PRO A 332 -26.66 23.10 6.86
C PRO A 332 -26.36 22.38 8.17
N GLY A 333 -25.76 23.11 9.10
CA GLY A 333 -25.52 22.67 10.47
C GLY A 333 -24.05 22.54 10.88
N PRO A 334 -23.78 21.90 12.04
CA PRO A 334 -22.41 21.64 12.47
C PRO A 334 -21.71 20.74 11.46
N PHE A 335 -20.39 20.94 11.31
CA PHE A 335 -19.62 20.13 10.39
C PHE A 335 -19.51 18.69 10.92
N ASP A 336 -20.02 17.76 10.12
CA ASP A 336 -19.95 16.32 10.31
C ASP A 336 -19.63 15.73 8.93
N PHE A 337 -18.37 15.33 8.73
CA PHE A 337 -17.89 14.87 7.44
C PHE A 337 -18.68 13.63 6.99
N ALA A 338 -18.90 12.68 7.90
CA ALA A 338 -19.62 11.45 7.60
C ALA A 338 -21.09 11.73 7.22
N ALA A 339 -21.80 12.55 8.00
CA ALA A 339 -23.20 12.85 7.74
C ALA A 339 -23.42 13.65 6.44
N ILE A 340 -22.55 14.63 6.16
CA ILE A 340 -22.60 15.43 4.93
C ILE A 340 -22.41 14.52 3.72
N ASN A 341 -21.35 13.69 3.72
CA ASN A 341 -21.07 12.78 2.62
C ASN A 341 -22.19 11.74 2.44
N ASN A 342 -22.73 11.17 3.52
CA ASN A 342 -23.87 10.25 3.45
C ASN A 342 -25.10 10.89 2.80
N ARG A 343 -25.44 12.12 3.20
CA ARG A 343 -26.60 12.87 2.68
C ARG A 343 -26.48 13.10 1.18
N VAL A 344 -25.29 13.47 0.69
CA VAL A 344 -25.07 13.75 -0.73
C VAL A 344 -24.91 12.46 -1.53
N ALA A 345 -24.28 11.42 -0.96
CA ALA A 345 -24.23 10.09 -1.56
C ALA A 345 -25.63 9.50 -1.81
N ALA A 346 -26.60 9.75 -0.92
CA ALA A 346 -28.00 9.34 -1.13
C ALA A 346 -28.70 10.07 -2.29
N GLN A 347 -28.17 11.21 -2.75
CA GLN A 347 -28.69 12.00 -3.86
C GLN A 347 -27.84 11.85 -5.15
N ALA A 348 -26.77 11.06 -5.08
CA ALA A 348 -25.87 10.78 -6.18
C ALA A 348 -26.54 9.84 -7.19
N ARG A 349 -26.26 10.06 -8.48
CA ARG A 349 -26.80 9.25 -9.58
C ARG A 349 -25.79 8.22 -10.10
N GLY A 350 -24.53 8.37 -9.70
CA GLY A 350 -23.43 7.52 -10.12
C GLY A 350 -23.56 6.09 -9.60
N ARG A 351 -23.18 5.14 -10.45
CA ARG A 351 -22.93 3.77 -10.01
C ARG A 351 -21.74 3.73 -9.05
N LEU A 352 -20.77 4.61 -9.25
CA LEU A 352 -19.65 4.81 -8.35
C LEU A 352 -19.74 6.17 -7.65
N LEU A 353 -19.28 6.19 -6.41
CA LEU A 353 -19.08 7.38 -5.60
C LEU A 353 -17.59 7.61 -5.48
N ALA A 354 -17.15 8.86 -5.67
CA ALA A 354 -15.80 9.28 -5.35
C ALA A 354 -15.87 10.39 -4.29
N PHE A 355 -15.43 10.10 -3.07
CA PHE A 355 -15.32 11.10 -2.01
C PHE A 355 -13.98 11.82 -2.14
N ILE A 356 -14.03 13.15 -2.23
CA ILE A 356 -12.86 13.99 -2.55
C ILE A 356 -12.88 15.22 -1.67
N ASN A 357 -11.80 15.50 -0.94
CA ASN A 357 -11.69 16.75 -0.19
C ASN A 357 -11.59 17.96 -1.12
N ASN A 358 -12.08 19.12 -0.66
CA ASN A 358 -12.10 20.36 -1.44
C ASN A 358 -10.73 20.99 -1.72
N ASP A 359 -9.63 20.40 -1.25
CA ASP A 359 -8.24 20.84 -1.47
C ASP A 359 -7.39 19.74 -2.15
N VAL A 360 -8.06 18.87 -2.92
CA VAL A 360 -7.45 17.82 -3.72
C VAL A 360 -7.45 18.18 -5.21
N GLU A 361 -6.31 17.99 -5.87
CA GLU A 361 -6.13 18.24 -7.30
C GLU A 361 -5.55 17.01 -7.98
N ALA A 362 -6.11 16.62 -9.12
CA ALA A 362 -5.56 15.57 -9.97
C ALA A 362 -4.17 15.94 -10.50
N GLU A 363 -3.20 15.02 -10.37
CA GLU A 363 -1.87 15.18 -10.97
C GLU A 363 -1.88 14.73 -12.45
N ALA A 364 -2.51 13.59 -12.73
CA ALA A 364 -2.61 13.01 -14.06
C ALA A 364 -4.07 12.73 -14.41
N PRO A 365 -4.48 12.88 -15.68
CA PRO A 365 -5.90 12.89 -16.04
C PRO A 365 -6.57 11.51 -16.02
N ASP A 366 -5.80 10.43 -16.04
CA ASP A 366 -6.26 9.04 -15.99
C ASP A 366 -6.47 8.51 -14.56
N TRP A 367 -6.29 9.33 -13.52
CA TRP A 367 -6.37 8.92 -12.12
C TRP A 367 -7.70 8.21 -11.79
N LEU A 368 -8.83 8.76 -12.25
CA LEU A 368 -10.15 8.23 -11.94
C LEU A 368 -10.41 6.93 -12.69
N GLU A 369 -9.97 6.82 -13.95
CA GLU A 369 -10.06 5.57 -14.70
C GLU A 369 -9.34 4.43 -13.97
N ARG A 370 -8.12 4.69 -13.46
CA ARG A 370 -7.34 3.70 -12.70
C ARG A 370 -8.07 3.22 -11.46
N MET A 371 -8.71 4.13 -10.72
CA MET A 371 -9.44 3.77 -9.50
C MET A 371 -10.77 3.07 -9.80
N VAL A 372 -11.54 3.54 -10.79
CA VAL A 372 -12.83 2.96 -11.18
C VAL A 372 -12.66 1.52 -11.66
N ARG A 373 -11.61 1.25 -12.43
CA ARG A 373 -11.26 -0.11 -12.90
C ARG A 373 -11.16 -1.11 -11.76
N GLU A 374 -10.49 -0.71 -10.67
CA GLU A 374 -10.35 -1.55 -9.50
C GLU A 374 -11.62 -1.58 -8.64
N ALA A 375 -12.34 -0.47 -8.52
CA ALA A 375 -13.56 -0.38 -7.72
C ALA A 375 -14.73 -1.22 -8.27
N LEU A 376 -14.76 -1.44 -9.58
CA LEU A 376 -15.75 -2.27 -10.26
C LEU A 376 -15.56 -3.78 -10.03
N ARG A 377 -14.42 -4.21 -9.48
CA ARG A 377 -14.18 -5.62 -9.18
C ARG A 377 -15.09 -6.09 -8.04
N PRO A 378 -15.80 -7.23 -8.18
CA PRO A 378 -16.80 -7.66 -7.19
C PRO A 378 -16.29 -7.75 -5.75
N GLU A 379 -15.05 -8.18 -5.58
CA GLU A 379 -14.39 -8.41 -4.29
C GLU A 379 -13.75 -7.15 -3.68
N ILE A 380 -13.79 -6.00 -4.37
CA ILE A 380 -13.17 -4.74 -3.92
C ILE A 380 -14.22 -3.79 -3.36
N GLY A 381 -14.06 -3.43 -2.08
CA GLY A 381 -14.96 -2.57 -1.33
C GLY A 381 -14.61 -1.09 -1.44
N ALA A 382 -13.33 -0.73 -1.39
CA ALA A 382 -12.89 0.65 -1.44
C ALA A 382 -11.54 0.77 -2.16
N VAL A 383 -11.34 1.88 -2.87
CA VAL A 383 -10.11 2.16 -3.62
C VAL A 383 -9.60 3.54 -3.27
N GLY A 384 -8.33 3.65 -2.87
CA GLY A 384 -7.67 4.91 -2.53
C GLY A 384 -6.50 5.24 -3.44
N ALA A 385 -6.26 6.53 -3.59
CA ALA A 385 -5.19 7.08 -4.42
C ALA A 385 -3.88 7.29 -3.64
N ARG A 386 -2.80 7.56 -4.37
CA ARG A 386 -1.57 8.17 -3.84
C ARG A 386 -1.79 9.66 -3.65
N LEU A 387 -1.65 10.15 -2.41
CA LEU A 387 -1.75 11.58 -2.11
C LEU A 387 -0.39 12.17 -1.76
N VAL A 388 -0.08 13.30 -2.38
CA VAL A 388 1.15 14.08 -2.16
C VAL A 388 0.78 15.42 -1.51
N ASP A 389 1.46 15.79 -0.42
CA ASP A 389 1.25 17.05 0.29
C ASP A 389 1.72 18.27 -0.51
N GLY A 390 1.38 19.48 -0.02
CA GLY A 390 1.79 20.74 -0.64
C GLY A 390 3.30 20.98 -0.67
N GLU A 391 4.09 20.16 0.03
CA GLU A 391 5.56 20.21 0.01
C GLU A 391 6.18 19.09 -0.84
N GLY A 392 5.38 18.40 -1.66
CA GLY A 392 5.85 17.37 -2.58
C GLY A 392 6.25 16.07 -1.89
N ARG A 393 5.69 15.77 -0.72
CA ARG A 393 5.95 14.53 0.04
C ARG A 393 4.72 13.65 0.07
N ILE A 394 4.91 12.36 0.27
CA ILE A 394 3.81 11.42 0.47
C ILE A 394 3.02 11.81 1.71
N GLN A 395 1.72 11.99 1.52
CA GLN A 395 0.77 12.13 2.59
C GLN A 395 0.02 10.82 2.83
N HIS A 396 -0.36 10.11 1.77
CA HIS A 396 -1.10 8.86 1.84
C HIS A 396 -0.56 7.82 0.86
N GLY A 397 -0.05 6.72 1.40
CA GLY A 397 0.31 5.50 0.68
C GLY A 397 -0.49 4.28 1.15
N GLY A 398 -1.76 4.46 1.53
CA GLY A 398 -2.56 3.51 2.32
C GLY A 398 -2.57 3.85 3.83
N ILE A 399 -3.48 3.26 4.61
CA ILE A 399 -3.50 3.36 6.07
C ILE A 399 -2.98 2.06 6.68
N VAL A 400 -2.09 2.20 7.66
CA VAL A 400 -1.52 1.12 8.48
C VAL A 400 -2.11 1.20 9.88
N LEU A 401 -2.63 0.07 10.37
CA LEU A 401 -3.18 -0.08 11.71
C LEU A 401 -2.09 -0.35 12.77
N GLY A 402 -2.40 -0.05 14.03
CA GLY A 402 -1.58 -0.34 15.21
C GLY A 402 -0.37 0.57 15.43
N THR A 403 0.13 1.23 14.39
CA THR A 403 1.27 2.15 14.51
C THR A 403 0.88 3.36 15.37
N GLY A 404 1.69 3.66 16.39
CA GLY A 404 1.41 4.67 17.41
C GLY A 404 0.23 4.33 18.33
N GLY A 405 -0.23 3.07 18.35
CA GLY A 405 -1.38 2.61 19.11
C GLY A 405 -2.74 2.95 18.48
N LEU A 406 -2.75 3.47 17.25
CA LEU A 406 -3.95 3.80 16.48
C LEU A 406 -3.76 3.46 15.00
N VAL A 407 -3.71 4.47 14.13
CA VAL A 407 -3.57 4.31 12.67
C VAL A 407 -2.66 5.41 12.15
N THR A 408 -2.00 5.16 11.02
CA THR A 408 -1.17 6.15 10.36
C THR A 408 -1.18 5.95 8.85
N HIS A 409 -0.79 6.99 8.11
CA HIS A 409 -0.62 6.87 6.66
C HIS A 409 0.72 6.19 6.34
N GLY A 410 0.67 5.17 5.49
CA GLY A 410 1.84 4.49 4.95
C GLY A 410 2.77 5.47 4.22
N HIS A 411 4.06 5.35 4.50
CA HIS A 411 5.15 6.15 3.94
C HIS A 411 4.96 7.66 4.09
N ARG A 412 4.24 8.12 5.12
CA ARG A 412 4.05 9.56 5.36
C ARG A 412 5.40 10.28 5.44
N HIS A 413 5.51 11.42 4.74
CA HIS A 413 6.67 12.30 4.61
C HIS A 413 7.83 11.79 3.74
N PHE A 414 7.68 10.66 3.05
CA PHE A 414 8.64 10.25 2.01
C PHE A 414 8.58 11.20 0.81
N ALA A 415 9.57 11.16 -0.10
CA ALA A 415 9.52 11.97 -1.32
C ALA A 415 8.30 11.59 -2.18
N GLY A 416 7.65 12.58 -2.79
CA GLY A 416 6.40 12.40 -3.54
C GLY A 416 6.48 11.45 -4.73
N ASP A 417 7.69 11.15 -5.21
CA ASP A 417 8.04 10.23 -6.32
C ASP A 417 8.73 8.92 -5.86
N ALA A 418 8.92 8.75 -4.55
CA ALA A 418 9.54 7.56 -3.97
C ALA A 418 8.87 6.27 -4.46
N ALA A 419 9.67 5.22 -4.64
CA ALA A 419 9.14 3.88 -4.95
C ALA A 419 8.43 3.29 -3.72
N GLY A 420 8.90 3.66 -2.53
CA GLY A 420 8.45 3.10 -1.26
C GLY A 420 9.01 1.70 -1.05
N TYR A 421 9.03 1.26 0.21
CA TYR A 421 9.50 -0.07 0.60
C TYR A 421 8.87 -1.16 -0.27
N LEU A 422 9.70 -2.03 -0.86
CA LEU A 422 9.29 -3.07 -1.81
C LEU A 422 8.54 -2.58 -3.07
N GLY A 423 8.58 -1.28 -3.40
CA GLY A 423 7.81 -0.70 -4.51
C GLY A 423 6.36 -0.35 -4.17
N ALA A 424 5.99 -0.43 -2.88
CA ALA A 424 4.60 -0.33 -2.41
C ALA A 424 3.87 0.98 -2.75
N LEU A 425 4.59 2.09 -3.01
CA LEU A 425 3.95 3.36 -3.37
C LEU A 425 3.60 3.47 -4.85
N ARG A 426 4.17 2.61 -5.69
CA ARG A 426 3.89 2.55 -7.13
C ARG A 426 2.89 1.44 -7.47
N ALA A 427 2.81 0.41 -6.63
CA ALA A 427 1.97 -0.75 -6.88
C ALA A 427 0.48 -0.53 -6.56
N THR A 428 -0.38 -1.27 -7.27
CA THR A 428 -1.74 -1.57 -6.81
C THR A 428 -1.65 -2.71 -5.80
N ARG A 429 -2.20 -2.51 -4.60
CA ARG A 429 -2.09 -3.48 -3.49
C ARG A 429 -3.20 -3.31 -2.47
N SER A 430 -3.46 -4.38 -1.74
CA SER A 430 -4.34 -4.43 -0.59
C SER A 430 -3.76 -3.64 0.58
N VAL A 431 -4.66 -2.95 1.28
CA VAL A 431 -4.39 -2.18 2.51
C VAL A 431 -5.56 -2.38 3.46
N SER A 432 -5.33 -2.15 4.75
CA SER A 432 -6.41 -2.21 5.75
C SER A 432 -7.46 -1.12 5.51
N ALA A 433 -7.02 0.08 5.17
CA ALA A 433 -7.89 1.21 4.87
C ALA A 433 -7.22 2.24 3.93
N VAL A 434 -8.05 3.11 3.36
CA VAL A 434 -7.63 4.28 2.59
C VAL A 434 -8.36 5.51 3.09
N THR A 435 -7.83 6.70 2.82
CA THR A 435 -8.47 7.93 3.30
C THR A 435 -9.59 8.43 2.39
N ALA A 436 -10.64 8.99 2.97
CA ALA A 436 -11.72 9.65 2.22
C ALA A 436 -11.34 11.03 1.65
N ALA A 437 -10.08 11.46 1.78
CA ALA A 437 -9.57 12.59 0.98
C ALA A 437 -9.61 12.28 -0.52
N CYS A 438 -9.45 11.01 -0.92
CA CYS A 438 -9.77 10.52 -2.26
C CYS A 438 -10.07 9.00 -2.18
N LEU A 439 -11.36 8.64 -2.18
CA LEU A 439 -11.84 7.26 -2.07
C LEU A 439 -12.91 6.98 -3.12
N VAL A 440 -12.75 5.93 -3.92
CA VAL A 440 -13.72 5.46 -4.92
C VAL A 440 -14.34 4.14 -4.47
N ILE A 441 -15.67 4.03 -4.57
CA ILE A 441 -16.46 2.87 -4.15
C ILE A 441 -17.72 2.74 -5.02
N GLU A 442 -18.18 1.51 -5.31
CA GLU A 442 -19.51 1.32 -5.91
C GLU A 442 -20.61 1.67 -4.90
N ALA A 443 -21.60 2.46 -5.32
CA ALA A 443 -22.68 2.93 -4.46
C ALA A 443 -23.41 1.79 -3.74
N VAL A 444 -23.62 0.66 -4.42
CA VAL A 444 -24.24 -0.55 -3.83
C VAL A 444 -23.41 -1.14 -2.69
N LYS A 445 -22.08 -1.11 -2.77
CA LYS A 445 -21.17 -1.59 -1.71
C LYS A 445 -21.13 -0.62 -0.54
N PHE A 446 -21.17 0.69 -0.81
CA PHE A 446 -21.28 1.73 0.21
C PHE A 446 -22.59 1.59 1.00
N SER A 447 -23.73 1.45 0.31
CA SER A 447 -25.03 1.26 0.94
C SER A 447 -25.14 -0.07 1.70
N ARG A 448 -24.51 -1.14 1.21
CA ARG A 448 -24.50 -2.47 1.88
C ARG A 448 -24.00 -2.42 3.32
N VAL A 449 -23.05 -1.53 3.63
CA VAL A 449 -22.51 -1.35 4.98
C VAL A 449 -23.13 -0.16 5.73
N GLY A 450 -24.12 0.53 5.15
CA GLY A 450 -24.78 1.70 5.75
C GLY A 450 -24.03 3.03 5.58
N GLY A 451 -23.07 3.11 4.65
CA GLY A 451 -22.26 4.32 4.42
C GLY A 451 -21.28 4.62 5.56
N PHE A 452 -20.93 5.90 5.77
CA PHE A 452 -20.11 6.33 6.90
C PHE A 452 -20.90 6.27 8.22
N ASP A 453 -20.26 5.89 9.33
CA ASP A 453 -20.88 5.87 10.65
C ASP A 453 -20.78 7.26 11.31
N SER A 454 -21.70 8.16 10.97
CA SER A 454 -21.68 9.54 11.46
C SER A 454 -22.02 9.69 12.94
N LEU A 455 -22.64 8.66 13.56
CA LEU A 455 -22.96 8.69 14.99
C LEU A 455 -21.71 8.46 15.83
N THR A 456 -20.80 7.62 15.34
CA THR A 456 -19.59 7.22 16.06
C THR A 456 -18.35 7.97 15.59
N PHE A 457 -18.23 8.18 14.27
CA PHE A 457 -17.06 8.74 13.59
C PHE A 457 -17.49 9.90 12.69
N ALA A 458 -17.92 11.00 13.30
CA ALA A 458 -18.39 12.18 12.57
C ALA A 458 -17.25 12.84 11.77
N ILE A 459 -16.04 12.84 12.33
CA ILE A 459 -14.90 13.57 11.76
C ILE A 459 -13.67 12.68 11.61
N ASP A 460 -13.17 12.07 12.68
CA ASP A 460 -11.96 11.25 12.61
C ASP A 460 -12.30 9.77 12.39
N PHE A 461 -11.45 9.06 11.66
CA PHE A 461 -11.52 7.61 11.40
C PHE A 461 -12.76 7.09 10.67
N ASN A 462 -13.62 7.97 10.14
CA ASN A 462 -14.81 7.57 9.37
C ASN A 462 -14.46 6.70 8.15
N ASP A 463 -13.33 7.00 7.51
CA ASP A 463 -12.79 6.30 6.35
C ASP A 463 -12.17 4.95 6.71
N VAL A 464 -11.43 4.91 7.82
CA VAL A 464 -10.91 3.67 8.41
C VAL A 464 -12.05 2.73 8.79
N ASP A 465 -13.04 3.21 9.54
CA ASP A 465 -14.19 2.40 9.95
C ASP A 465 -14.99 1.88 8.74
N LEU A 466 -15.21 2.71 7.72
CA LEU A 466 -15.85 2.29 6.47
C LEU A 466 -15.08 1.14 5.81
N CYS A 467 -13.76 1.29 5.62
CA CYS A 467 -12.91 0.26 5.00
C CYS A 467 -12.93 -1.03 5.82
N LEU A 468 -12.83 -0.95 7.15
CA LEU A 468 -12.83 -2.12 8.02
C LEU A 468 -14.20 -2.83 8.05
N ARG A 469 -15.32 -2.10 7.98
CA ARG A 469 -16.65 -2.71 7.81
C ARG A 469 -16.82 -3.40 6.46
N LEU A 470 -16.31 -2.81 5.38
CA LEU A 470 -16.30 -3.44 4.06
C LEU A 470 -15.45 -4.73 4.09
N ASN A 471 -14.28 -4.68 4.72
CA ASN A 471 -13.41 -5.85 4.87
C ASN A 471 -14.09 -6.96 5.70
N ALA A 472 -14.81 -6.60 6.77
CA ALA A 472 -15.53 -7.55 7.62
C ALA A 472 -16.66 -8.31 6.89
N VAL A 473 -17.19 -7.78 5.78
CA VAL A 473 -18.18 -8.47 4.93
C VAL A 473 -17.56 -9.19 3.72
N GLY A 474 -16.24 -9.40 3.74
CA GLY A 474 -15.50 -10.16 2.74
C GLY A 474 -15.02 -9.37 1.53
N LEU A 475 -15.18 -8.03 1.52
CA LEU A 475 -14.59 -7.18 0.49
C LEU A 475 -13.13 -6.84 0.85
N ARG A 476 -12.39 -6.26 -0.09
CA ARG A 476 -11.00 -5.79 0.14
C ARG A 476 -10.86 -4.31 -0.15
N THR A 477 -9.93 -3.66 0.54
CA THR A 477 -9.57 -2.28 0.25
C THR A 477 -8.25 -2.24 -0.53
N LEU A 478 -8.22 -1.50 -1.65
CA LEU A 478 -7.03 -1.36 -2.48
C LEU A 478 -6.48 0.07 -2.44
N TYR A 479 -5.17 0.18 -2.44
CA TYR A 479 -4.42 1.38 -2.77
C TYR A 479 -3.91 1.25 -4.21
N VAL A 480 -4.08 2.29 -5.03
CA VAL A 480 -3.65 2.33 -6.43
C VAL A 480 -2.54 3.37 -6.59
N GLY A 481 -1.28 2.94 -6.55
CA GLY A 481 -0.12 3.84 -6.59
C GLY A 481 0.01 4.68 -7.87
N GLY A 482 -0.58 4.23 -8.97
CA GLY A 482 -0.63 4.96 -10.24
C GLY A 482 -1.69 6.07 -10.29
N ALA A 483 -2.66 6.11 -9.38
CA ALA A 483 -3.63 7.21 -9.27
C ALA A 483 -3.05 8.28 -8.34
N ARG A 484 -2.50 9.35 -8.91
CA ARG A 484 -1.74 10.37 -8.16
C ARG A 484 -2.52 11.67 -8.08
N LEU A 485 -2.67 12.20 -6.88
CA LEU A 485 -3.30 13.49 -6.61
C LEU A 485 -2.49 14.29 -5.58
N HIS A 486 -2.58 15.61 -5.67
CA HIS A 486 -2.07 16.53 -4.66
C HIS A 486 -3.17 16.83 -3.66
N HIS A 487 -2.84 16.83 -2.37
CA HIS A 487 -3.75 17.21 -1.29
C HIS A 487 -3.03 18.23 -0.42
N ARG A 488 -3.45 19.50 -0.51
CA ARG A 488 -2.72 20.63 0.11
C ARG A 488 -2.82 20.67 1.63
N GLU A 489 -3.65 19.82 2.24
CA GLU A 489 -3.89 19.68 3.69
C GLU A 489 -3.97 21.04 4.37
N SER A 490 -4.81 21.91 3.83
CA SER A 490 -5.00 23.22 4.44
C SER A 490 -5.78 23.02 5.73
N ALA A 491 -5.11 23.20 6.87
CA ALA A 491 -5.74 23.16 8.19
C ALA A 491 -6.76 24.29 8.33
N SER A 492 -7.96 24.09 7.76
CA SER A 492 -9.08 25.02 7.80
C SER A 492 -9.73 25.07 9.18
N ARG A 493 -9.44 24.07 10.04
CA ARG A 493 -10.10 23.88 11.33
C ARG A 493 -9.22 24.35 12.48
N ARG A 494 -9.74 25.31 13.24
CA ARG A 494 -9.11 25.78 14.47
C ARG A 494 -9.24 24.73 15.57
N PRO A 495 -8.16 24.42 16.32
CA PRO A 495 -8.26 23.57 17.50
C PRO A 495 -9.29 24.15 18.49
N SER A 496 -10.13 23.30 19.07
CA SER A 496 -11.07 23.68 20.13
C SER A 496 -11.20 22.57 21.17
N PRO A 497 -11.60 22.88 22.41
CA PRO A 497 -11.84 21.87 23.44
C PRO A 497 -12.88 20.82 23.01
N ALA A 498 -13.93 21.25 22.31
CA ALA A 498 -14.95 20.37 21.77
C ALA A 498 -14.38 19.42 20.69
N ALA A 499 -13.54 19.93 19.77
CA ALA A 499 -12.88 19.11 18.77
C ALA A 499 -11.94 18.07 19.43
N ALA A 500 -11.20 18.47 20.46
CA ALA A 500 -10.33 17.56 21.20
C ALA A 500 -11.12 16.50 22.00
N ALA A 501 -12.28 16.87 22.57
CA ALA A 501 -13.15 15.94 23.27
C ALA A 501 -13.77 14.91 22.32
N ARG A 502 -14.28 15.35 21.15
CA ARG A 502 -14.77 14.46 20.11
C ARG A 502 -13.67 13.52 19.61
N HIS A 503 -12.49 14.03 19.28
CA HIS A 503 -11.36 13.20 18.84
C HIS A 503 -11.04 12.10 19.86
N ARG A 504 -11.04 12.42 21.17
CA ARG A 504 -10.86 11.41 22.23
C ARG A 504 -11.97 10.36 22.23
N ALA A 505 -13.23 10.76 22.07
CA ALA A 505 -14.35 9.82 21.99
C ALA A 505 -14.24 8.89 20.77
N GLU A 506 -13.92 9.44 19.59
CA GLU A 506 -13.72 8.70 18.35
C GLU A 506 -12.53 7.73 18.45
N VAL A 507 -11.43 8.13 19.11
CA VAL A 507 -10.29 7.25 19.41
C VAL A 507 -10.71 6.05 20.27
N GLU A 508 -11.47 6.28 21.34
CA GLU A 508 -11.90 5.20 22.22
C GLU A 508 -12.93 4.29 21.54
N ALA A 509 -13.80 4.84 20.69
CA ALA A 509 -14.71 4.06 19.86
C ALA A 509 -13.96 3.18 18.86
N LEU A 510 -12.93 3.72 18.20
CA LEU A 510 -12.10 2.97 17.26
C LEU A 510 -11.42 1.79 17.95
N LYS A 511 -10.78 2.02 19.10
CA LYS A 511 -10.15 0.96 19.89
C LYS A 511 -11.15 -0.08 20.37
N LYS A 512 -12.33 0.35 20.81
CA LYS A 512 -13.40 -0.56 21.25
C LYS A 512 -13.90 -1.45 20.11
N ARG A 513 -14.10 -0.88 18.92
CA ARG A 513 -14.67 -1.61 17.77
C ARG A 513 -13.64 -2.47 17.04
N TRP A 514 -12.41 -1.98 16.90
CA TRP A 514 -11.39 -2.55 16.02
C TRP A 514 -10.09 -2.94 16.73
N GLY A 515 -10.05 -2.92 18.07
CA GLY A 515 -8.87 -3.21 18.90
C GLY A 515 -8.05 -4.42 18.45
N PRO A 516 -8.65 -5.59 18.15
CA PRO A 516 -7.90 -6.75 17.67
C PRO A 516 -7.13 -6.50 16.36
N LEU A 517 -7.67 -5.72 15.43
CA LEU A 517 -6.98 -5.36 14.19
C LEU A 517 -5.89 -4.28 14.40
N LEU A 518 -5.98 -3.51 15.49
CA LEU A 518 -4.94 -2.56 15.87
C LEU A 518 -3.73 -3.25 16.53
N ALA A 519 -3.84 -4.51 16.94
CA ALA A 519 -2.70 -5.26 17.49
C ALA A 519 -1.64 -5.55 16.41
N GLN A 520 -2.08 -5.91 15.21
CA GLN A 520 -1.20 -6.15 14.07
C GLN A 520 -1.96 -5.98 12.75
N ASP A 521 -1.51 -5.04 11.92
CA ASP A 521 -1.99 -4.91 10.55
C ASP A 521 -1.42 -6.05 9.69
N PRO A 522 -2.25 -6.82 8.95
CA PRO A 522 -1.77 -7.91 8.10
C PRO A 522 -0.92 -7.43 6.90
N HIS A 523 -1.14 -6.19 6.45
CA HIS A 523 -0.42 -5.58 5.33
C HIS A 523 0.84 -4.82 5.77
N TYR A 524 1.20 -4.85 7.05
CA TYR A 524 2.41 -4.22 7.57
C TYR A 524 3.24 -5.21 8.37
N HIS A 525 4.54 -5.28 8.08
CA HIS A 525 5.37 -6.30 8.69
C HIS A 525 5.58 -6.06 10.21
N PRO A 526 5.38 -7.07 11.08
CA PRO A 526 5.55 -6.94 12.54
C PRO A 526 6.97 -6.57 12.98
N GLY A 527 7.98 -6.85 12.17
CA GLY A 527 9.38 -6.50 12.41
C GLY A 527 9.70 -5.01 12.32
N PHE A 528 8.79 -4.17 11.80
CA PHE A 528 8.97 -2.72 11.84
C PHE A 528 8.67 -2.13 13.22
N ASP A 529 9.25 -0.97 13.48
CA ASP A 529 8.97 -0.20 14.68
C ASP A 529 7.52 0.28 14.67
N PRO A 530 6.71 -0.05 15.68
CA PRO A 530 5.30 0.29 15.66
C PRO A 530 5.01 1.62 16.37
N ASP A 531 6.00 2.38 16.83
CA ASP A 531 5.83 3.70 17.46
C ASP A 531 6.27 4.88 16.59
N LEU A 532 6.97 4.61 15.48
CA LEU A 532 7.48 5.62 14.55
C LEU A 532 6.74 5.61 13.21
N SER A 533 7.04 6.57 12.33
CA SER A 533 6.48 6.53 10.97
C SER A 533 6.87 5.23 10.26
N THR A 534 5.97 4.75 9.40
CA THR A 534 6.06 3.42 8.81
C THR A 534 7.31 3.24 7.95
N HIS A 535 7.84 2.01 7.91
CA HIS A 535 8.95 1.61 7.04
C HIS A 535 10.28 2.37 7.25
N LEU A 536 10.47 2.98 8.42
CA LEU A 536 11.68 3.75 8.74
C LEU A 536 12.71 3.00 9.58
N ARG A 537 12.22 2.18 10.52
CA ARG A 537 13.05 1.57 11.56
C ARG A 537 12.52 0.17 11.87
N LEU A 538 13.43 -0.74 12.20
CA LEU A 538 13.08 -2.05 12.73
C LEU A 538 12.74 -1.99 14.22
N ARG A 539 11.89 -2.89 14.68
CA ARG A 539 11.60 -3.04 16.10
C ARG A 539 12.90 -3.28 16.88
N ARG A 540 13.04 -2.62 18.03
CA ARG A 540 14.24 -2.77 18.86
C ARG A 540 14.39 -4.24 19.29
N GLY A 541 15.59 -4.80 19.09
CA GLY A 541 15.88 -6.20 19.44
C GLY A 541 15.38 -7.22 18.43
N TRP A 542 14.76 -6.82 17.33
CA TRP A 542 14.39 -7.75 16.26
C TRP A 542 15.65 -8.32 15.60
N THR A 543 15.79 -9.64 15.69
CA THR A 543 16.94 -10.40 15.13
C THR A 543 16.64 -10.97 13.75
N GLY A 544 15.36 -11.01 13.37
CA GLY A 544 14.88 -11.65 12.15
C GLY A 544 14.88 -13.18 12.16
N LEU A 545 15.33 -13.82 13.24
CA LEU A 545 15.42 -15.29 13.33
C LEU A 545 14.16 -15.91 13.97
N GLU A 546 13.54 -15.18 14.88
CA GLU A 546 12.26 -15.54 15.50
C GLU A 546 11.12 -14.77 14.82
N PRO A 547 9.90 -15.36 14.73
CA PRO A 547 8.72 -14.62 14.30
C PRO A 547 8.55 -13.37 15.17
N ALA A 548 8.33 -12.22 14.53
CA ALA A 548 7.97 -11.03 15.30
C ALA A 548 6.55 -11.18 15.86
N GLU A 549 6.40 -11.19 17.18
CA GLU A 549 5.08 -11.28 17.81
C GLU A 549 4.25 -9.99 17.55
N PRO A 550 2.92 -10.13 17.34
CA PRO A 550 1.96 -9.02 17.40
C PRO A 550 2.07 -8.22 18.70
N ARG A 551 1.55 -6.99 18.71
CA ARG A 551 1.49 -6.17 19.93
C ARG A 551 0.40 -6.58 20.91
#